data_AF-A0AAD5JV38-F1
#
_entry.id   AF-A0AAD5JV38-F1
#
_cell.length_a   1.000
_cell.length_b   1.000
_cell.length_c   1.000
_cell.angle_alpha   90.00
_cell.angle_beta   90.00
_cell.angle_gamma   90.00
#
_symmetry.space_group_name_H-M   'P 1'
#
loop_
_entity.id
_entity.type
_entity.pdbx_description
1 polymer ?
#
loop_
_entity_poly.entity_id
_entity_poly.type
_entity_poly.pdbx_seq_one_letter_code
_entity_poly.pdbx_strand_id
1 'polypeptide(L)'
;MTAIIHYLRVWRHYLLSATFLIMTDNVATSYFQTLIKLSPKQARWQDFLAEFDYRIVYMLSKENVMTDALSRKVELATMNVSQPQSTLISPIKEGLQQDPLAKSFIKLANEGRQGIFWLNE
;
A
#
# COMPACT_ATOMS: atom_id res chain seq x y z
N MET A 1 -13.85 -2.02 -0.78
CA MET A 1 -13.98 -0.63 -0.29
C MET A 1 -12.73 -0.08 0.40
N THR A 2 -12.17 -0.67 1.45
CA THR A 2 -11.01 -0.11 2.18
C THR A 2 -9.82 0.26 1.27
N ALA A 3 -9.51 -0.58 0.28
CA ALA A 3 -8.45 -0.32 -0.70
C ALA A 3 -8.70 0.97 -1.51
N ILE A 4 -9.95 1.21 -1.94
CA ILE A 4 -10.34 2.43 -2.65
C ILE A 4 -10.11 3.65 -1.76
N ILE A 5 -10.59 3.62 -0.52
CA ILE A 5 -10.41 4.71 0.44
C ILE A 5 -8.92 5.00 0.67
N HIS A 6 -8.09 3.96 0.77
CA HIS A 6 -6.65 4.11 0.92
C HIS A 6 -6.02 4.80 -0.30
N TYR A 7 -6.29 4.31 -1.52
CA TYR A 7 -5.78 4.93 -2.74
C TYR A 7 -6.24 6.38 -2.88
N LEU A 8 -7.51 6.67 -2.65
CA LEU A 8 -8.02 8.04 -2.71
C LEU A 8 -7.39 8.97 -1.68
N ARG A 9 -6.97 8.47 -0.50
CA ARG A 9 -6.19 9.29 0.45
C ARG A 9 -4.78 9.58 -0.07
N VAL A 10 -4.11 8.58 -0.65
CA VAL A 10 -2.73 8.73 -1.17
C VAL A 10 -2.69 9.67 -2.38
N TRP A 11 -3.69 9.59 -3.25
CA TRP A 11 -3.74 10.33 -4.52
C TRP A 11 -4.70 11.53 -4.46
N ARG A 12 -5.13 11.93 -3.26
CA ARG A 12 -6.17 12.96 -3.04
C ARG A 12 -5.90 14.25 -3.80
N HIS A 13 -4.66 14.75 -3.74
CA HIS A 13 -4.25 16.01 -4.36
C HIS A 13 -4.31 15.99 -5.89
N TYR A 14 -4.22 14.81 -6.52
CA TYR A 14 -4.37 14.68 -7.96
C TYR A 14 -5.84 14.52 -8.39
N LEU A 15 -6.70 14.01 -7.50
CA LEU A 15 -8.05 13.57 -7.84
C LEU A 15 -9.16 14.55 -7.42
N LEU A 16 -8.88 15.51 -6.52
CA LEU A 16 -9.88 16.47 -6.01
C LEU A 16 -10.54 17.35 -7.07
N SER A 17 -9.88 17.61 -8.20
CA SER A 17 -10.39 18.49 -9.27
C SER A 17 -10.65 17.76 -10.58
N ALA A 18 -10.58 16.43 -10.58
CA ALA A 18 -10.75 15.60 -11.76
C ALA A 18 -11.97 14.69 -11.61
N THR A 19 -12.71 14.50 -12.69
CA THR A 19 -13.70 13.43 -12.79
C THR A 19 -12.99 12.15 -13.19
N PHE A 20 -13.18 11.06 -12.44
CA PHE A 20 -12.50 9.79 -12.72
C PHE A 20 -13.38 8.56 -12.54
N LEU A 21 -12.87 7.43 -13.03
CA LEU A 21 -13.53 6.13 -12.95
C LEU A 21 -12.80 5.24 -11.96
N ILE A 22 -13.56 4.61 -11.06
CA ILE A 22 -13.07 3.58 -10.14
C ILE A 22 -13.51 2.23 -10.66
N MET A 23 -12.56 1.46 -11.17
CA MET A 23 -12.79 0.09 -11.64
C MET A 23 -12.59 -0.88 -10.47
N THR A 24 -13.57 -1.75 -10.22
CA THR A 24 -13.49 -2.76 -9.16
C THR A 24 -14.08 -4.08 -9.61
N ASP A 25 -13.45 -5.17 -9.21
CA ASP A 25 -13.95 -6.55 -9.36
C ASP A 25 -14.81 -7.00 -8.16
N ASN A 26 -15.08 -6.08 -7.22
CA ASN A 26 -15.89 -6.34 -6.05
C ASN A 26 -17.32 -5.79 -6.25
N VAL A 27 -18.26 -6.70 -6.49
CA VAL A 27 -19.68 -6.38 -6.70
C VAL A 27 -20.28 -5.61 -5.52
N ALA A 28 -19.95 -5.97 -4.27
CA ALA A 28 -20.49 -5.25 -3.11
C ALA A 28 -20.02 -3.79 -3.05
N THR A 29 -18.83 -3.51 -3.61
CA THR A 29 -18.27 -2.16 -3.67
C THR A 29 -18.87 -1.35 -4.81
N SER A 30 -19.28 -1.96 -5.92
CA SER A 30 -19.96 -1.25 -7.01
C SER A 30 -21.34 -0.72 -6.61
N TYR A 31 -22.05 -1.41 -5.73
CA TYR A 31 -23.36 -0.97 -5.21
C TYR A 31 -23.27 -0.07 -3.98
N PHE A 32 -22.09 0.38 -3.58
CA PHE A 32 -21.92 1.11 -2.33
C PHE A 32 -22.76 2.40 -2.26
N GLN A 33 -22.88 3.13 -3.37
CA GLN A 33 -23.66 4.37 -3.44
C GLN A 33 -25.17 4.15 -3.32
N THR A 34 -25.66 2.94 -3.62
CA THR A 34 -27.10 2.61 -3.61
C THR A 34 -27.54 1.94 -2.30
N LEU A 35 -26.63 1.76 -1.33
CA LEU A 35 -26.95 1.14 -0.05
C LEU A 35 -27.81 2.07 0.82
N ILE A 36 -29.01 1.60 1.19
CA ILE A 36 -29.97 2.36 2.01
C ILE A 36 -29.52 2.44 3.48
N LYS A 37 -28.85 1.41 3.98
CA LYS A 37 -28.38 1.34 5.37
C LYS A 37 -26.86 1.21 5.38
N LEU A 38 -26.20 2.21 5.95
CA LEU A 38 -24.76 2.24 6.11
C LEU A 38 -24.41 2.04 7.59
N SER A 39 -23.43 1.18 7.84
CA SER A 39 -22.78 1.13 9.15
C SER A 39 -22.03 2.44 9.44
N PRO A 40 -21.75 2.79 10.70
CA PRO A 40 -21.01 4.02 11.04
C PRO A 40 -19.66 4.15 10.31
N LYS A 41 -18.99 3.03 10.04
CA LYS A 41 -17.74 2.99 9.27
C LYS A 41 -17.96 3.35 7.80
N GLN A 42 -19.04 2.85 7.22
CA GLN A 42 -19.39 3.12 5.82
C GLN A 42 -19.91 4.56 5.64
N ALA A 43 -20.64 5.11 6.61
CA ALA A 43 -21.03 6.52 6.59
C ALA A 43 -19.79 7.44 6.53
N ARG A 44 -18.79 7.21 7.39
CA ARG A 44 -17.51 7.94 7.34
C ARG A 44 -16.80 7.80 5.99
N TRP A 45 -16.88 6.63 5.36
CA TRP A 45 -16.34 6.45 4.01
C TRP A 45 -17.12 7.24 2.97
N GLN A 46 -18.45 7.30 3.08
CA GLN A 46 -19.27 8.11 2.19
C GLN A 46 -18.96 9.60 2.33
N ASP A 47 -18.81 10.12 3.55
CA ASP A 47 -18.44 11.51 3.78
C ASP A 47 -17.10 11.86 3.11
N PHE A 48 -16.11 10.98 3.23
CA PHE A 48 -14.82 11.14 2.56
C PHE A 48 -14.94 11.05 1.03
N LEU A 49 -15.75 10.12 0.52
CA LEU A 49 -15.95 9.94 -0.90
C LEU A 49 -16.69 11.12 -1.55
N ALA A 50 -17.56 11.81 -0.80
CA ALA A 50 -18.35 12.95 -1.28
C ALA A 50 -17.49 14.15 -1.74
N GLU A 51 -16.20 14.18 -1.37
CA GLU A 51 -15.26 15.21 -1.80
C GLU A 51 -14.79 15.04 -3.25
N PHE A 52 -15.03 13.87 -3.87
CA PHE A 52 -14.53 13.51 -5.19
C PHE A 52 -15.67 13.37 -6.20
N ASP A 53 -15.40 13.73 -7.45
CA ASP A 53 -16.30 13.41 -8.57
C ASP A 53 -15.86 12.10 -9.25
N TYR A 54 -16.58 11.02 -8.97
CA TYR A 54 -16.21 9.70 -9.45
C TYR A 54 -17.41 8.82 -9.82
N ARG A 55 -17.16 7.82 -10.67
CA ARG A 55 -18.10 6.73 -10.96
C ARG A 55 -17.45 5.37 -10.70
N ILE A 56 -18.16 4.49 -10.00
CA ILE A 56 -17.70 3.11 -9.78
C ILE A 56 -18.24 2.21 -10.90
N VAL A 57 -17.35 1.48 -11.57
CA VAL A 57 -17.69 0.50 -12.59
C VAL A 57 -17.23 -0.86 -12.13
N TYR A 58 -18.15 -1.84 -12.17
CA TYR A 58 -17.80 -3.23 -11.95
C TYR A 58 -17.11 -3.79 -13.20
N MET A 59 -15.93 -4.37 -13.04
CA MET A 59 -15.23 -5.11 -14.08
C MET A 59 -15.06 -6.57 -13.68
N LEU A 60 -15.24 -7.50 -14.62
CA LEU A 60 -15.00 -8.90 -14.33
C LEU A 60 -13.51 -9.10 -14.06
N SER A 61 -13.19 -9.95 -13.07
CA SER A 61 -11.81 -10.25 -12.66
C SER A 61 -10.89 -10.66 -13.83
N LYS A 62 -11.43 -11.27 -14.89
CA LYS A 62 -10.68 -11.61 -16.12
C LYS A 62 -10.17 -10.41 -16.93
N GLU A 63 -10.79 -9.24 -16.78
CA GLU A 63 -10.37 -7.99 -17.43
C GLU A 63 -9.48 -7.15 -16.48
N ASN A 64 -9.59 -7.40 -15.17
CA ASN A 64 -8.85 -6.69 -14.13
C ASN A 64 -7.50 -7.33 -13.78
N VAL A 65 -6.88 -8.04 -14.72
CA VAL A 65 -5.64 -8.83 -14.51
C VAL A 65 -4.50 -7.94 -14.00
N MET A 66 -4.40 -6.71 -14.49
CA MET A 66 -3.33 -5.78 -14.09
C MET A 66 -3.44 -5.39 -12.62
N THR A 67 -4.64 -5.01 -12.17
CA THR A 67 -4.88 -4.60 -10.77
C THR A 67 -4.77 -5.79 -9.83
N ASP A 68 -5.29 -6.94 -10.23
CA ASP A 68 -5.20 -8.18 -9.45
C ASP A 68 -3.72 -8.62 -9.32
N ALA A 69 -2.95 -8.56 -10.41
CA ALA A 69 -1.50 -8.82 -10.37
C ALA A 69 -0.76 -7.81 -9.48
N LEU A 70 -1.13 -6.52 -9.52
CA LEU A 70 -0.50 -5.49 -8.69
C LEU A 70 -0.83 -5.67 -7.21
N SER A 71 -2.10 -5.98 -6.89
CA SER A 71 -2.55 -6.27 -5.52
C SER A 71 -1.86 -7.52 -4.97
N ARG A 72 -1.78 -8.59 -5.76
CA ARG A 72 -1.07 -9.82 -5.40
C ARG A 72 0.43 -9.61 -5.24
N LYS A 73 1.07 -8.74 -6.01
CA LYS A 73 2.50 -8.42 -5.81
C LYS A 73 2.76 -7.73 -4.48
N VAL A 74 1.89 -6.83 -4.04
CA VAL A 74 2.03 -6.18 -2.72
C VAL A 74 1.77 -7.18 -1.61
N GLU A 75 0.74 -8.01 -1.75
CA GLU A 75 0.45 -9.09 -0.80
C GLU A 75 1.56 -10.13 -0.73
N LEU A 76 2.17 -10.48 -1.87
CA LEU A 76 3.36 -11.30 -1.94
C LEU A 76 4.57 -10.56 -1.37
N ALA A 77 4.71 -9.25 -1.51
CA ALA A 77 5.82 -8.51 -0.88
C ALA A 77 5.69 -8.45 0.65
N THR A 78 4.46 -8.44 1.18
CA THR A 78 4.20 -8.50 2.62
C THR A 78 4.18 -9.92 3.18
N MET A 79 3.80 -10.94 2.39
CA MET A 79 3.86 -12.35 2.77
C MET A 79 5.24 -12.98 2.52
N ASN A 80 5.96 -12.50 1.51
CA ASN A 80 7.35 -12.86 1.22
C ASN A 80 8.29 -11.87 1.90
N VAL A 81 8.36 -11.92 3.23
CA VAL A 81 9.71 -11.96 3.80
C VAL A 81 10.24 -13.36 3.46
N SER A 82 10.55 -13.59 2.18
CA SER A 82 11.35 -14.74 1.76
C SER A 82 12.71 -14.49 2.38
N GLN A 83 12.90 -14.99 3.60
CA GLN A 83 14.22 -15.07 4.21
C GLN A 83 15.09 -15.80 3.19
N PRO A 84 16.19 -15.21 2.70
CA PRO A 84 17.09 -15.94 1.84
C PRO A 84 17.58 -17.15 2.65
N GLN A 85 17.24 -18.37 2.24
CA GLN A 85 17.88 -19.58 2.77
C GLN A 85 19.29 -19.66 2.18
N SER A 86 20.14 -18.73 2.61
CA SER A 86 21.55 -18.68 2.24
C SER A 86 22.37 -19.01 3.48
N THR A 87 23.28 -19.96 3.34
CA THR A 87 24.29 -20.28 4.36
C THR A 87 25.23 -19.11 4.66
N LEU A 88 25.22 -18.07 3.82
CA LEU A 88 26.01 -16.85 4.00
C LEU A 88 25.38 -15.85 4.97
N ILE A 89 24.09 -16.01 5.31
CA ILE A 89 23.41 -15.06 6.21
C ILE A 89 24.02 -15.07 7.61
N SER A 90 24.40 -16.24 8.14
CA SER A 90 25.04 -16.36 9.45
C SER A 90 26.41 -15.66 9.49
N PRO A 91 27.35 -15.96 8.58
CA PRO A 91 28.64 -15.24 8.49
C PRO A 91 28.48 -13.73 8.31
N ILE A 92 27.54 -13.29 7.47
CA ILE A 92 27.31 -11.85 7.24
C ILE A 92 26.80 -11.16 8.52
N LYS A 93 25.88 -11.79 9.25
CA LYS A 93 25.39 -11.26 10.53
C LYS A 93 26.49 -11.19 11.57
N GLU A 94 27.37 -12.19 11.62
CA GLU A 94 28.51 -12.20 12.54
C GLU A 94 29.55 -11.13 12.17
N GLY A 95 29.86 -10.98 10.88
CA GLY A 95 30.75 -9.92 10.39
C GLY A 95 30.22 -8.51 10.68
N LEU A 96 28.91 -8.28 10.48
CA LEU A 96 28.24 -7.02 10.80
C LEU A 96 28.32 -6.68 12.30
N GLN A 97 28.37 -7.68 13.18
CA GLN A 97 28.55 -7.48 14.63
C GLN A 97 29.99 -7.14 15.01
N GLN A 98 30.96 -7.32 14.11
CA GLN A 98 32.36 -6.97 14.35
C GLN A 98 32.75 -5.65 13.69
N ASP A 99 32.05 -5.23 12.62
CA ASP A 99 32.30 -3.98 11.92
C ASP A 99 31.86 -2.74 12.74
N PRO A 100 32.78 -1.83 13.10
CA PRO A 100 32.46 -0.59 13.81
C PRO A 100 31.49 0.34 13.07
N LEU A 101 31.57 0.40 11.72
CA LEU A 101 30.68 1.23 10.91
C LEU A 101 29.26 0.66 10.93
N ALA A 102 29.11 -0.65 10.74
CA ALA A 102 27.82 -1.33 10.82
C ALA A 102 27.11 -1.09 12.15
N LYS A 103 27.83 -1.15 13.28
CA LYS A 103 27.29 -0.83 14.61
C LYS A 103 26.74 0.59 14.70
N SER A 104 27.46 1.55 14.12
CA SER A 104 27.02 2.95 14.09
C SER A 104 25.72 3.12 13.30
N PHE A 105 25.59 2.43 12.16
CA PHE A 105 24.39 2.47 11.33
C PHE A 105 23.21 1.76 11.99
N ILE A 106 23.42 0.61 12.64
CA ILE A 106 22.37 -0.10 13.39
C ILE A 106 21.85 0.77 14.56
N LYS A 107 22.76 1.45 15.27
CA LYS A 107 22.39 2.39 16.33
C LYS A 107 21.56 3.56 15.80
N LEU A 108 21.98 4.17 14.70
CA LEU A 108 21.23 5.26 14.04
C LEU A 108 19.85 4.82 13.55
N ALA A 109 19.74 3.61 13.01
CA ALA A 109 18.48 3.02 12.57
C ALA A 109 17.50 2.78 13.75
N ASN A 110 18.01 2.27 14.88
CA ASN A 110 17.22 2.07 16.11
C ASN A 110 16.79 3.40 16.74
N GLU A 111 17.55 4.48 16.55
CA GLU A 111 17.20 5.84 16.96
C GLU A 111 16.18 6.52 16.01
N GLY A 112 15.70 5.83 14.98
CA GLY A 112 14.70 6.33 14.04
C GLY A 112 15.23 7.37 13.04
N ARG A 113 16.55 7.56 12.96
CA ARG A 113 17.18 8.48 12.00
C ARG A 113 17.40 7.78 10.66
N GLN A 114 16.36 7.75 9.84
CA GLN A 114 16.45 7.33 8.44
C GLN A 114 16.83 8.52 7.56
N GLY A 115 18.09 8.94 7.63
CA GLY A 115 18.66 9.88 6.65
C GLY A 115 19.06 9.14 5.38
N ILE A 116 18.95 9.79 4.22
CA ILE A 116 19.45 9.25 2.95
C ILE A 116 20.99 9.14 3.05
N PHE A 117 21.51 7.95 3.33
CA PHE A 117 22.94 7.69 3.54
C PHE A 117 23.78 7.72 2.25
N TRP A 118 23.18 8.01 1.10
CA TRP A 118 23.82 8.00 -0.22
C TRP A 118 24.09 9.40 -0.80
N LEU A 119 23.99 10.45 0.01
CA LEU A 119 24.43 11.79 -0.35
C LEU A 119 25.63 12.12 0.51
N ASN A 120 26.81 11.70 0.05
CA ASN A 120 28.05 12.48 0.03
C ASN A 120 29.14 11.64 -0.64
N GLU A 121 29.78 12.25 -1.63
CA GLU A 121 31.00 11.81 -2.33
C GLU A 121 32.17 11.52 -1.39
#